data_AF-A0A0U4CJ92-F1
#
_entry.id   AF-A0A0U4CJ92-F1
#
_cell.length_a   1.000
_cell.length_b   1.000
_cell.length_c   1.000
_cell.angle_alpha   90.00
_cell.angle_beta   90.00
_cell.angle_gamma   90.00
#
_symmetry.space_group_name_H-M   'P 1'
#
loop_
_entity.id
_entity.type
_entity.pdbx_description
1 polymer ?
#
loop_
_entity_poly.entity_id
_entity_poly.type
_entity_poly.pdbx_seq_one_letter_code
_entity_poly.pdbx_strand_id
1 'polypeptide(L)'
;MSSLVNEQPAPTTGGVPLPQPRPVWVGCLWQHDDGPMKETVPAWATHRSGKLILCDFWDPRTGDERAHWMEASFVRPRPIRTRTPQLRRHPAAAPSPRTVVPGTPRPRSQE
;
A
#
# COMPACT_ATOMS: atom_id res chain seq x y z
N MET A 1 -9.45 -18.97 -20.77
CA MET A 1 -9.77 -18.31 -19.47
C MET A 1 -8.55 -18.41 -18.56
N SER A 2 -8.29 -17.43 -17.69
CA SER A 2 -7.10 -17.44 -16.81
C SER A 2 -7.43 -17.84 -15.38
N SER A 3 -6.68 -18.77 -14.80
CA SER A 3 -6.90 -19.24 -13.42
C SER A 3 -5.64 -19.09 -12.58
N LEU A 4 -5.79 -18.64 -11.33
CA LEU A 4 -4.69 -18.57 -10.36
C LEU A 4 -4.41 -19.98 -9.83
N VAL A 5 -3.24 -20.53 -10.11
CA VAL A 5 -2.94 -21.94 -9.80
C VAL A 5 -2.20 -22.15 -8.49
N ASN A 6 -1.63 -21.10 -7.90
CA ASN A 6 -0.91 -21.19 -6.62
C ASN A 6 -1.72 -20.64 -5.44
N GLU A 7 -3.03 -20.47 -5.61
CA GLU A 7 -3.93 -20.24 -4.49
C GLU A 7 -3.98 -21.47 -3.57
N GLN A 8 -4.07 -21.22 -2.27
CA GLN A 8 -4.17 -22.25 -1.24
C GLN A 8 -5.61 -22.32 -0.74
N PRO A 9 -6.10 -23.52 -0.38
CA PRO A 9 -7.40 -23.65 0.25
C PRO A 9 -7.43 -22.88 1.58
N ALA A 10 -8.63 -22.47 2.00
CA ALA A 10 -8.79 -21.86 3.31
C ALA A 10 -8.35 -22.83 4.43
N PRO A 11 -7.59 -22.35 5.43
CA PRO A 11 -7.13 -23.19 6.53
C PRO A 11 -8.31 -23.63 7.39
N THR A 12 -8.32 -24.90 7.80
CA THR A 12 -9.40 -25.53 8.58
C THR A 12 -9.66 -24.82 9.92
N THR A 13 -8.61 -24.29 10.55
CA THR A 13 -8.67 -23.64 11.87
C THR A 13 -9.01 -22.16 11.80
N GLY A 14 -9.29 -21.63 10.60
CA GLY A 14 -9.43 -20.19 10.38
C GLY A 14 -8.09 -19.44 10.38
N GLY A 15 -8.15 -18.18 9.96
CA GLY A 15 -7.01 -17.28 9.92
C GLY A 15 -6.89 -16.46 11.20
N VAL A 16 -5.66 -16.29 11.72
CA VAL A 16 -5.39 -15.32 12.79
C VAL A 16 -5.13 -13.95 12.14
N PRO A 17 -5.82 -12.88 12.54
CA PRO A 17 -5.53 -11.53 12.03
C PRO A 17 -4.07 -11.14 12.28
N LEU A 18 -3.47 -10.45 11.31
CA LEU A 18 -2.16 -9.84 11.50
C LEU A 18 -2.29 -8.63 12.43
N PRO A 19 -1.36 -8.43 13.39
CA PRO A 19 -1.40 -7.26 14.29
C PRO A 19 -1.41 -5.92 13.55
N GLN A 20 -0.80 -5.89 12.36
CA GLN A 20 -0.80 -4.74 11.47
C GLN A 20 -0.99 -5.24 10.03
N PRO A 21 -2.19 -5.06 9.45
CA PRO A 21 -2.39 -5.27 8.02
C PRO A 21 -1.41 -4.40 7.23
N ARG A 22 -0.78 -4.98 6.20
CA ARG A 22 0.33 -4.31 5.50
C ARG A 22 0.31 -4.59 4.00
N PRO A 23 0.77 -3.63 3.18
CA PRO A 23 0.92 -3.85 1.76
C PRO A 23 2.05 -4.84 1.48
N VAL A 24 1.79 -5.73 0.54
CA VAL A 24 2.72 -6.77 0.09
C VAL A 24 2.69 -6.88 -1.44
N TRP A 25 3.73 -7.52 -1.97
CA TRP A 25 3.78 -8.03 -3.32
C TRP A 25 3.49 -9.52 -3.28
N VAL A 26 2.57 -9.99 -4.12
CA VAL A 26 2.19 -11.39 -4.21
C VAL A 26 2.59 -11.93 -5.58
N GLY A 27 3.38 -12.99 -5.60
CA GLY A 27 3.71 -13.73 -6.82
C GLY A 27 2.55 -14.64 -7.21
N CYS A 28 1.78 -14.23 -8.20
CA CYS A 28 0.69 -15.00 -8.79
C CYS A 28 1.21 -15.83 -9.97
N LEU A 29 0.87 -17.12 -9.97
CA LEU A 29 1.06 -17.99 -11.12
C LEU A 29 -0.29 -18.20 -11.78
N TRP A 30 -0.44 -17.67 -12.98
CA TRP A 30 -1.67 -17.74 -13.77
C TRP A 30 -1.52 -18.81 -14.84
N GLN A 31 -2.52 -19.68 -14.98
CA GLN A 31 -2.63 -20.56 -16.14
C GLN A 31 -3.46 -19.87 -17.20
N HIS A 32 -2.89 -19.65 -18.39
CA HIS A 32 -3.58 -19.17 -19.58
C HIS A 32 -3.66 -20.26 -20.65
N ASP A 33 -4.46 -20.01 -21.70
CA ASP A 33 -4.56 -20.87 -22.87
C ASP A 33 -3.22 -20.94 -23.63
N ASP A 34 -2.44 -19.85 -23.62
CA ASP A 34 -1.09 -19.75 -24.19
C ASP A 34 0.02 -20.27 -23.27
N GLY A 35 -0.33 -20.77 -22.07
CA GLY A 35 0.59 -21.32 -21.08
C GLY A 35 0.68 -20.57 -19.75
N PRO A 36 1.57 -21.00 -18.84
CA PRO A 36 1.68 -20.42 -17.50
C PRO A 36 2.40 -19.06 -17.53
N MET A 37 1.82 -18.06 -16.85
CA MET A 37 2.35 -16.71 -16.70
C MET A 37 2.62 -16.39 -15.23
N LYS A 38 3.81 -15.87 -14.93
CA LYS A 38 4.16 -15.38 -13.58
C LYS A 38 3.98 -13.87 -13.53
N GLU A 39 3.26 -13.39 -12.54
CA GLU A 39 3.02 -11.96 -12.34
C GLU A 39 3.17 -11.61 -10.86
N THR A 40 3.63 -10.39 -10.57
CA THR A 40 3.64 -9.87 -9.20
C THR A 40 2.61 -8.77 -9.06
N VAL A 41 1.60 -8.98 -8.21
CA VAL A 41 0.51 -8.04 -8.01
C VAL A 41 0.58 -7.37 -6.63
N PRO A 42 0.15 -6.11 -6.51
CA PRO A 42 0.06 -5.45 -5.22
C PRO A 42 -1.13 -6.01 -4.43
N ALA A 43 -0.92 -6.35 -3.16
CA ALA A 43 -1.96 -6.86 -2.29
C ALA A 43 -1.87 -6.28 -0.88
N TRP A 44 -2.89 -6.53 -0.07
CA TRP A 44 -2.92 -6.29 1.37
C TRP A 44 -2.92 -7.62 2.13
N ALA A 45 -1.94 -7.82 3.00
CA ALA A 45 -1.90 -8.97 3.89
C ALA A 45 -2.73 -8.68 5.15
N THR A 46 -3.73 -9.50 5.45
CA THR A 46 -4.68 -9.27 6.56
C THR A 46 -4.65 -10.35 7.62
N HIS A 47 -4.52 -11.62 7.24
CA HIS A 47 -4.53 -12.77 8.16
C HIS A 47 -3.35 -13.70 7.89
N ARG A 48 -3.01 -14.54 8.87
CA ARG A 48 -2.02 -15.62 8.76
C ARG A 48 -2.55 -16.91 9.35
N SER A 49 -2.17 -18.04 8.78
CA SER A 49 -2.40 -19.36 9.35
C SER A 49 -1.24 -20.29 8.98
N GLY A 50 -0.40 -20.65 9.96
CA GLY A 50 0.84 -21.37 9.69
C GLY A 50 1.74 -20.64 8.70
N LYS A 51 1.96 -21.25 7.53
CA LYS A 51 2.74 -20.69 6.40
C LYS A 51 1.89 -19.93 5.38
N LEU A 52 0.57 -19.83 5.59
CA LEU A 52 -0.34 -19.15 4.69
C LEU A 52 -0.60 -17.72 5.16
N ILE A 53 -0.75 -16.82 4.20
CA ILE A 53 -1.11 -15.41 4.39
C ILE A 53 -2.35 -15.14 3.54
N LEU A 54 -3.37 -14.54 4.14
CA LEU A 54 -4.54 -14.06 3.39
C LEU A 54 -4.16 -12.73 2.74
N CYS A 55 -4.19 -12.73 1.41
CA CYS A 55 -3.87 -11.59 0.58
C CYS A 55 -5.12 -11.12 -0.15
N ASP A 56 -5.49 -9.87 0.07
CA ASP A 56 -6.54 -9.17 -0.65
C ASP A 56 -5.91 -8.35 -1.78
N PHE A 57 -6.28 -8.62 -3.02
CA PHE A 57 -5.79 -7.87 -4.17
C PHE A 57 -6.86 -7.73 -5.24
N TRP A 58 -6.71 -6.68 -6.04
CA TRP A 58 -7.52 -6.48 -7.22
C TRP A 58 -7.01 -7.34 -8.38
N ASP A 59 -7.86 -8.19 -8.94
CA ASP A 59 -7.52 -9.03 -10.09
C ASP A 59 -7.76 -8.24 -11.39
N PRO A 60 -6.69 -7.85 -12.13
CA PRO A 60 -6.84 -7.07 -13.36
C PRO A 60 -7.60 -7.81 -14.48
N ARG A 61 -7.77 -9.12 -14.36
CA ARG A 61 -8.38 -9.95 -15.40
C ARG A 61 -9.90 -10.03 -15.23
N THR A 62 -10.39 -10.06 -14.00
CA THR A 62 -11.83 -10.07 -13.72
C THR A 62 -12.37 -8.68 -13.39
N GLY A 63 -11.49 -7.78 -12.93
CA GLY A 63 -11.87 -6.46 -12.44
C GLY A 63 -12.40 -6.45 -11.00
N ASP A 64 -12.35 -7.58 -10.30
CA ASP A 64 -12.90 -7.75 -8.95
C ASP A 64 -11.82 -7.76 -7.87
N GLU A 65 -12.23 -7.40 -6.65
CA GLU A 65 -11.45 -7.65 -5.45
C GLU A 65 -11.50 -9.14 -5.09
N ARG A 66 -10.34 -9.69 -4.75
CA ARG A 66 -10.14 -11.12 -4.54
C ARG A 66 -9.27 -11.36 -3.30
N ALA A 67 -9.76 -12.19 -2.40
CA ALA A 67 -9.06 -12.59 -1.18
C ALA A 67 -8.64 -14.06 -1.27
N HIS A 68 -7.33 -14.30 -1.38
CA HIS A 68 -6.78 -15.65 -1.51
C HIS A 68 -5.73 -15.95 -0.43
N TRP A 69 -5.74 -17.19 0.05
CA TRP A 69 -4.66 -17.69 0.89
C TRP A 69 -3.46 -18.04 0.00
N MET A 70 -2.30 -17.47 0.32
CA MET A 70 -1.06 -17.68 -0.41
C MET A 70 0.01 -18.19 0.53
N GLU A 71 0.90 -19.06 0.06
CA GLU A 71 2.08 -19.38 0.86
C GLU A 71 2.95 -18.13 1.06
N ALA A 72 3.50 -17.98 2.26
CA ALA A 72 4.39 -16.87 2.62
C ALA A 72 5.66 -16.80 1.75
N SER A 73 6.02 -17.89 1.06
CA SER A 73 7.11 -17.95 0.08
C SER A 73 6.87 -17.03 -1.13
N PHE A 74 5.60 -16.84 -1.53
CA PHE A 74 5.18 -15.98 -2.64
C PHE A 74 4.85 -14.54 -2.21
N VAL A 75 4.91 -14.26 -0.91
CA VAL A 75 4.57 -12.95 -0.34
C VAL A 75 5.84 -12.21 0.04
N ARG A 76 6.00 -10.99 -0.50
CA ARG A 76 7.14 -10.11 -0.19
C ARG A 76 6.65 -8.80 0.40
N PRO A 77 7.35 -8.21 1.39
CA PRO A 77 7.03 -6.87 1.85
C PRO A 77 7.07 -5.88 0.69
N ARG A 78 6.00 -5.09 0.53
CA ARG A 78 5.99 -3.97 -0.42
C ARG A 78 6.47 -2.74 0.33
N PRO A 79 7.61 -2.13 -0.05
CA PRO A 79 8.01 -0.88 0.57
C PRO A 79 6.93 0.15 0.27
N ILE A 80 6.27 0.63 1.32
CA ILE A 80 5.52 1.87 1.25
C ILE A 80 6.59 2.93 1.07
N ARG A 81 6.88 3.31 -0.18
CA ARG A 81 7.61 4.55 -0.40
C ARG A 81 6.75 5.64 0.23
N THR A 82 7.07 6.01 1.46
CA THR A 82 6.81 7.34 1.98
C THR A 82 7.60 8.28 1.09
N ARG A 83 7.05 8.57 -0.08
CA ARG A 83 7.43 9.76 -0.82
C ARG A 83 6.92 10.87 0.10
N THR A 84 7.73 11.28 1.08
CA THR A 84 7.66 12.64 1.59
C THR A 84 7.59 13.46 0.31
N PRO A 85 6.50 14.21 0.04
CA PRO A 85 6.52 15.10 -1.09
C PRO A 85 7.72 15.99 -0.84
N GLN A 86 8.81 15.75 -1.57
CA GLN A 86 9.83 16.76 -1.68
C GLN A 86 9.07 17.90 -2.30
N LEU A 87 8.71 18.88 -1.45
CA LEU A 87 8.49 20.25 -1.84
C LEU A 87 9.77 20.66 -2.57
N ARG A 88 9.86 20.25 -3.84
CA ARG A 88 10.62 20.97 -4.83
C ARG A 88 10.00 22.34 -4.76
N ARG A 89 10.67 23.25 -4.04
CA ARG A 89 10.41 24.68 -4.14
C ARG A 89 10.54 24.99 -5.63
N HIS A 90 9.40 25.04 -6.31
CA HIS A 90 9.33 25.61 -7.63
C HIS A 90 9.87 27.04 -7.50
N PRO A 91 10.77 27.49 -8.38
CA PRO A 91 11.32 28.85 -8.32
C PRO A 91 10.27 29.96 -8.59
N ALA A 92 8.99 29.60 -8.77
CA ALA A 92 7.87 30.52 -8.96
C ALA A 92 6.96 30.66 -7.73
N ALA A 93 7.32 30.12 -6.55
CA ALA A 93 6.55 30.35 -5.34
C ALA A 93 6.71 31.81 -4.89
N ALA A 94 5.73 32.64 -5.22
CA ALA A 94 5.62 34.02 -4.78
C ALA A 94 5.82 34.12 -3.26
N PRO A 95 6.50 35.17 -2.76
CA PRO A 95 6.64 35.37 -1.32
C PRO A 95 5.25 35.54 -0.69
N SER A 96 4.96 34.76 0.35
CA SER A 96 3.72 34.86 1.12
C SER A 96 3.53 36.29 1.66
N PRO A 97 2.28 36.81 1.70
CA PRO A 97 2.03 38.17 2.15
C PRO A 97 2.46 38.30 3.62
N ARG A 98 3.27 39.32 3.91
CA ARG A 98 3.60 39.70 5.29
C ARG A 98 2.31 40.11 5.99
N THR A 99 1.88 39.32 6.97
CA THR A 99 0.90 39.74 7.97
C THR A 99 1.49 40.94 8.72
N VAL A 100 1.01 42.15 8.42
CA VAL A 100 1.22 43.32 9.27
C VAL A 100 0.36 43.11 10.50
N VAL A 101 0.98 42.90 11.66
CA VAL A 101 0.29 42.89 12.96
C VAL A 101 0.18 44.35 13.42
N PRO A 102 -1.03 44.93 13.56
CA PRO A 102 -1.18 46.25 14.17
C PRO A 102 -1.37 46.04 15.67
N GLY A 103 -0.37 46.40 16.48
CA GLY A 103 -0.53 46.39 17.92
C GLY A 103 0.77 46.23 18.69
N THR A 104 1.57 47.28 18.76
CA THR A 104 2.52 47.43 19.86
C THR A 104 2.56 48.91 20.26
N PRO A 105 2.22 49.26 21.51
CA PRO A 105 2.22 50.65 21.95
C PRO A 105 3.64 51.18 22.08
N ARG A 106 3.83 52.43 21.64
CA ARG A 106 5.08 53.20 21.68
C ARG A 106 5.49 53.45 23.13
N PRO A 107 6.76 53.26 23.53
CA PRO A 107 7.24 53.79 24.80
C PRO A 107 7.39 55.31 24.70
N ARG A 108 6.89 56.01 25.73
CA ARG A 108 7.18 57.43 25.98
C ARG A 108 8.65 57.59 26.34
N SER A 109 9.35 58.43 25.61
CA SER A 109 10.54 59.18 26.07
C SER A 109 10.16 60.65 25.85
N GLN A 110 9.79 61.38 26.91
CA GLN A 110 10.68 62.28 27.66
C GLN A 110 11.62 63.07 26.75
N GLU A 111 11.20 64.27 26.37
CA GLU A 111 11.84 65.54 26.73
C GLU A 111 10.79 66.66 26.72
#